data_AF-B4L7S1-F1
#
_entry.id   AF-B4L7S1-F1
#
_cell.length_a   1.000
_cell.length_b   1.000
_cell.length_c   1.000
_cell.angle_alpha   90.00
_cell.angle_beta   90.00
_cell.angle_gamma   90.00
#
_symmetry.space_group_name_H-M   'P 1'
#
loop_
_entity.id
_entity.type
_entity.pdbx_description
1 polymer ?
#
loop_
_entity_poly.entity_id
_entity_poly.type
_entity_poly.pdbx_seq_one_letter_code
_entity_poly.pdbx_strand_id
1 'polypeptide(L)'
;MRIRHSTALPASGISWLLFVICMLSCLCCYTVALEEDCVDFQGNKVNHGMLYVPGPGVCSLCVCYHSEPLWCKAIYCDPPYFCKNFRVGERCCEFECLDPPGEDKLYQERMRKRAEILAGNSTACQLQVAPLAVSTIMLGYLGNSFLSL
;
A
#
# COMPACT_ATOMS: atom_id res chain seq x y z
N MET A 1 54.89 49.63 24.50
CA MET A 1 54.87 48.36 25.25
C MET A 1 53.73 47.51 24.69
N ARG A 2 54.02 46.45 23.92
CA ARG A 2 53.00 45.58 23.29
C ARG A 2 53.29 44.15 23.75
N ILE A 3 52.53 43.68 24.72
CA ILE A 3 52.62 42.32 25.27
C ILE A 3 52.02 41.38 24.22
N ARG A 4 52.85 40.52 23.61
CA ARG A 4 52.41 39.46 22.71
C ARG A 4 52.24 38.19 23.55
N HIS A 5 51.02 37.91 24.01
CA HIS A 5 50.68 36.59 24.56
C HIS A 5 50.65 35.58 23.41
N SER A 6 51.74 34.85 23.22
CA SER A 6 51.77 33.67 22.36
C SER A 6 51.18 32.49 23.14
N THR A 7 49.87 32.30 23.08
CA THR A 7 49.22 31.05 23.51
C THR A 7 49.36 30.02 22.39
N ALA A 8 50.54 29.39 22.30
CA ALA A 8 50.71 28.20 21.46
C ALA A 8 50.12 27.00 22.21
N LEU A 9 48.96 26.49 21.76
CA LEU A 9 48.43 25.23 22.27
C LEU A 9 49.41 24.07 21.95
N PRO A 10 49.60 23.10 22.86
CA PRO A 10 50.53 22.01 22.65
C PRO A 10 50.11 21.17 21.44
N ALA A 11 51.06 20.95 20.50
CA ALA A 11 50.84 20.23 19.25
C ALA A 11 50.26 18.81 19.45
N SER A 12 50.47 18.20 20.63
CA SER A 12 49.91 16.88 20.98
C SER A 12 48.39 16.89 21.14
N GLY A 13 47.81 17.97 21.69
CA GLY A 13 46.37 18.10 21.88
C GLY A 13 45.64 18.27 20.55
N ILE A 14 46.24 19.01 19.62
CA ILE A 14 45.69 19.24 18.27
C ILE A 14 45.68 17.92 17.47
N SER A 15 46.74 17.12 17.57
CA SER A 15 46.82 15.81 16.89
C SER A 15 45.75 14.83 17.39
N TRP A 16 45.49 14.78 18.69
CA TRP A 16 44.44 13.92 19.26
C TRP A 16 43.04 14.39 18.85
N LEU A 17 42.78 15.70 18.87
CA LEU A 17 41.52 16.28 18.41
C LEU A 17 41.24 15.94 16.94
N LEU A 18 42.22 16.06 16.05
CA LEU A 18 42.07 15.71 14.64
C LEU A 18 41.78 14.22 14.44
N PHE A 19 42.43 13.35 15.23
CA PHE A 19 42.21 11.90 15.15
C PHE A 19 40.79 11.51 15.61
N VAL A 20 40.33 12.11 16.72
CA VAL A 20 38.97 11.90 17.24
C VAL A 20 37.92 12.45 16.28
N ILE A 21 38.13 13.63 15.70
CA ILE A 21 37.23 14.20 14.68
C ILE A 21 37.18 13.32 13.43
N CYS A 22 38.33 12.81 12.98
CA CYS A 22 38.39 11.89 11.84
C CYS A 22 37.62 10.59 12.10
N MET A 23 37.82 9.97 13.28
CA MET A 23 37.09 8.76 13.67
C MET A 23 35.59 9.02 13.80
N LEU A 24 35.17 10.15 14.39
CA LEU A 24 33.77 10.56 14.48
C LEU A 24 33.15 10.80 13.10
N SER A 25 33.87 11.46 12.19
CA SER A 25 33.39 11.67 10.81
C SER A 25 33.23 10.35 10.05
N CYS A 26 34.16 9.40 10.22
CA CYS A 26 34.09 8.09 9.59
C CYS A 26 32.89 7.30 10.14
N LEU A 27 32.71 7.28 11.47
CA LEU A 27 31.56 6.63 12.11
C LEU A 27 30.24 7.26 11.65
N CYS A 28 30.20 8.58 11.49
CA CYS A 28 29.02 9.30 11.03
C CYS A 28 28.67 8.90 9.59
N CYS A 29 29.63 8.87 8.66
CA CYS A 29 29.41 8.41 7.28
C CYS A 29 28.86 6.97 7.20
N TYR A 30 29.31 6.08 8.09
CA TYR A 30 28.77 4.71 8.16
C TYR A 30 27.30 4.66 8.57
N THR A 31 26.86 5.56 9.46
CA THR A 31 25.47 5.58 9.94
C THR A 31 24.48 6.07 8.88
N VAL A 32 24.88 6.98 7.98
CA VAL A 32 23.97 7.52 6.95
C VAL A 32 23.68 6.51 5.83
N ALA A 33 24.52 5.50 5.65
CA ALA A 33 24.38 4.50 4.59
C ALA A 33 23.36 3.37 4.89
N LEU A 34 22.78 3.33 6.10
CA LEU A 34 21.97 2.18 6.55
C LEU A 34 20.44 2.34 6.34
N GLU A 35 19.93 3.52 6.01
CA GLU A 35 18.49 3.78 5.85
C GLU A 35 18.20 4.55 4.57
N GLU A 36 18.48 3.93 3.42
CA GLU A 36 18.09 4.51 2.13
C GLU A 36 16.61 4.19 1.81
N ASP A 37 15.81 5.25 1.73
CA ASP A 37 14.41 5.20 1.31
C ASP A 37 14.28 4.88 -0.19
N CYS A 38 13.20 4.19 -0.56
CA CYS A 38 12.82 3.99 -1.95
C CYS A 38 11.92 5.14 -2.44
N VAL A 39 11.70 5.20 -3.75
CA VAL A 39 10.77 6.15 -4.36
C VAL A 39 9.67 5.36 -5.08
N ASP A 40 8.40 5.66 -4.77
CA ASP A 40 7.27 5.06 -5.46
C ASP A 40 7.07 5.64 -6.87
N PHE A 41 6.17 5.04 -7.64
CA PHE A 41 5.82 5.53 -8.98
C PHE A 41 5.34 7.00 -9.01
N GLN A 42 4.78 7.51 -7.91
CA GLN A 42 4.28 8.89 -7.81
C GLN A 42 5.36 9.88 -7.34
N GLY A 43 6.59 9.40 -7.09
CA GLY A 43 7.69 10.22 -6.59
C GLY A 43 7.71 10.39 -5.06
N ASN A 44 6.87 9.67 -4.32
CA ASN A 44 6.86 9.71 -2.85
C ASN A 44 7.99 8.83 -2.28
N LYS A 45 8.59 9.30 -1.19
CA LYS A 45 9.54 8.48 -0.42
C LYS A 45 8.81 7.38 0.34
N VAL A 46 9.39 6.19 0.31
CA VAL A 46 8.92 4.99 0.98
C VAL A 46 10.02 4.51 1.92
N ASN A 47 9.71 4.44 3.21
CA ASN A 47 10.65 3.98 4.23
C ASN A 47 11.10 2.53 3.97
N HIS A 48 12.33 2.24 4.37
CA HIS A 48 12.86 0.88 4.41
C HIS A 48 11.90 -0.08 5.13
N GLY A 49 11.72 -1.28 4.57
CA GLY A 49 10.85 -2.33 5.09
C GLY A 49 9.37 -2.18 4.72
N MET A 50 8.95 -1.08 4.09
CA MET A 50 7.56 -0.86 3.69
C MET A 50 7.25 -1.41 2.30
N LEU A 51 5.99 -1.78 2.09
CA LEU A 51 5.48 -2.24 0.80
C LEU A 51 5.12 -1.06 -0.11
N TYR A 52 5.49 -1.14 -1.38
CA TYR A 52 5.21 -0.10 -2.38
C TYR A 52 5.14 -0.65 -3.81
N VAL A 53 4.73 0.22 -4.74
CA VAL A 53 4.64 -0.05 -6.18
C VAL A 53 5.74 0.75 -6.90
N PRO A 54 6.76 0.09 -7.48
CA PRO A 54 7.95 0.79 -8.00
C PRO A 54 7.79 1.43 -9.38
N GLY A 55 6.71 1.18 -10.15
CA GLY A 55 6.61 1.68 -11.53
C GLY A 55 5.19 1.92 -12.06
N PRO A 56 5.08 2.63 -13.21
CA PRO A 56 3.82 2.81 -13.92
C PRO A 56 3.35 1.47 -14.46
N GLY A 57 2.17 1.02 -14.07
CA GLY A 57 1.58 -0.21 -14.62
C GLY A 57 2.20 -1.52 -14.12
N VAL A 58 3.14 -1.49 -13.17
CA VAL A 58 3.54 -2.73 -12.50
C VAL A 58 2.51 -3.04 -11.43
N CYS A 59 1.60 -3.96 -11.77
CA CYS A 59 0.79 -4.68 -10.79
C CYS A 59 1.69 -5.59 -9.95
N SER A 60 2.72 -5.03 -9.31
CA SER A 60 3.66 -5.73 -8.46
C SER A 60 3.85 -4.93 -7.18
N LEU A 61 3.66 -5.62 -6.06
CA LEU A 61 3.92 -5.06 -4.75
C LEU A 61 5.27 -5.57 -4.27
N CYS A 62 6.19 -4.67 -3.96
CA CYS A 62 7.54 -4.97 -3.51
C CYS A 62 7.79 -4.37 -2.13
N VAL A 63 8.76 -4.90 -1.40
CA VAL A 63 9.27 -4.31 -0.15
C VAL A 63 10.46 -3.42 -0.50
N CYS A 64 10.51 -2.22 0.08
CA CYS A 64 11.66 -1.35 -0.01
C CYS A 64 12.82 -1.87 0.84
N TYR A 65 13.98 -2.12 0.24
CA TYR A 65 15.19 -2.54 0.95
C TYR A 65 16.41 -1.82 0.37
N HIS A 66 16.96 -0.85 1.12
CA HIS A 66 18.11 -0.03 0.74
C HIS A 66 17.99 0.51 -0.69
N SER A 67 17.02 1.42 -0.90
CA SER A 67 16.70 2.03 -2.21
C SER A 67 16.34 1.06 -3.36
N GLU A 68 16.26 -0.26 -3.11
CA GLU A 68 15.90 -1.28 -4.09
C GLU A 68 14.56 -2.00 -3.79
N PRO A 69 13.78 -2.38 -4.81
CA PRO A 69 12.58 -3.20 -4.65
C PRO A 69 12.96 -4.69 -4.52
N LEU A 70 12.72 -5.29 -3.35
CA LEU A 70 12.92 -6.73 -3.11
C LEU A 70 11.61 -7.44 -2.76
N TRP A 71 11.63 -8.78 -2.83
CA TRP A 71 10.50 -9.66 -2.48
C TRP A 71 9.18 -9.30 -3.17
N CYS A 72 9.25 -8.99 -4.46
CA CYS A 72 8.10 -8.56 -5.25
C CYS A 72 7.09 -9.70 -5.49
N LYS A 73 5.80 -9.38 -5.38
CA LYS A 73 4.69 -10.25 -5.76
C LYS A 73 3.87 -9.61 -6.88
N ALA A 74 3.59 -10.39 -7.93
CA ALA A 74 2.68 -9.97 -9.00
C ALA A 74 1.20 -10.07 -8.55
N ILE A 75 0.43 -9.06 -8.93
CA ILE A 75 -1.01 -8.94 -8.74
C ILE A 75 -1.65 -9.25 -10.09
N TYR A 76 -2.50 -10.26 -10.12
CA TYR A 76 -3.34 -10.58 -11.27
C TYR A 76 -4.72 -9.96 -11.08
N CYS A 77 -5.20 -9.27 -12.12
CA CYS A 77 -6.51 -8.64 -12.14
C CYS A 77 -7.41 -9.41 -13.11
N ASP A 78 -8.63 -9.77 -12.67
CA ASP A 78 -9.62 -10.35 -13.57
C ASP A 78 -10.23 -9.26 -14.46
N PRO A 79 -10.22 -9.43 -15.80
CA PRO A 79 -10.79 -8.45 -16.70
C PRO A 79 -12.33 -8.40 -16.58
N PRO A 80 -12.96 -7.27 -16.94
CA PRO A 80 -14.41 -7.13 -16.86
C PRO A 80 -15.12 -8.04 -17.88
N TYR A 81 -15.93 -8.98 -17.38
CA TYR A 81 -16.70 -9.94 -18.21
C TYR A 81 -17.81 -9.32 -19.07
N PHE A 82 -18.13 -8.03 -18.87
CA PHE A 82 -19.27 -7.35 -19.47
C PHE A 82 -18.89 -6.36 -20.57
N CYS A 83 -17.61 -6.08 -20.76
CA CYS A 83 -17.11 -5.22 -21.84
C CYS A 83 -16.40 -6.10 -22.86
N LYS A 84 -16.75 -5.97 -24.14
CA LYS A 84 -16.04 -6.62 -25.25
C LYS A 84 -14.70 -5.92 -25.49
N ASN A 85 -14.70 -4.58 -25.48
CA ASN A 85 -13.50 -3.78 -25.63
C ASN A 85 -13.25 -3.01 -24.34
N PHE A 86 -12.10 -3.26 -23.72
CA PHE A 86 -11.64 -2.51 -22.57
C PHE A 86 -10.19 -2.09 -22.74
N ARG A 87 -9.84 -0.98 -22.11
CA ARG A 87 -8.48 -0.47 -21.97
C ARG A 87 -8.05 -0.59 -20.52
N VAL A 88 -6.80 -0.96 -20.30
CA VAL A 88 -6.20 -0.92 -18.96
C VAL A 88 -5.84 0.52 -18.62
N GLY A 89 -6.25 0.99 -17.44
CA GLY A 89 -5.96 2.32 -16.93
C GLY A 89 -4.53 2.46 -16.42
N GLU A 90 -4.23 3.63 -15.85
CA GLU A 90 -2.89 3.94 -15.32
C GLU A 90 -2.62 3.26 -13.97
N ARG A 91 -3.68 2.98 -13.19
CA ARG A 91 -3.58 2.29 -11.90
C ARG A 91 -3.77 0.78 -12.06
N CYS A 92 -3.15 0.01 -11.16
CA CYS A 92 -3.30 -1.45 -11.16
C CYS A 92 -4.79 -1.86 -10.98
N CYS A 93 -5.25 -2.80 -11.81
CA CYS A 93 -6.64 -3.25 -11.91
C CYS A 93 -7.67 -2.18 -12.29
N GLU A 94 -7.24 -1.07 -12.87
CA GLU A 94 -8.14 -0.10 -13.47
C GLU A 94 -8.46 -0.52 -14.90
N PHE A 95 -9.76 -0.62 -15.23
CA PHE A 95 -10.23 -0.97 -16.56
C PHE A 95 -11.27 0.05 -17.02
N GLU A 96 -11.11 0.54 -18.24
CA GLU A 96 -12.02 1.47 -18.89
C GLU A 96 -12.72 0.77 -20.05
N CYS A 97 -14.05 0.83 -20.09
CA CYS A 97 -14.85 0.22 -21.14
C CYS A 97 -14.88 1.12 -22.38
N LEU A 98 -14.53 0.59 -23.55
CA LEU A 98 -14.48 1.33 -24.83
C LEU A 98 -15.64 0.98 -25.76
N ASP A 99 -16.59 0.16 -25.31
CA ASP A 99 -17.72 -0.26 -26.14
C ASP A 99 -18.60 0.95 -26.52
N PRO A 100 -19.09 1.00 -27.78
CA PRO A 100 -19.88 2.12 -28.25
C PRO A 100 -21.20 2.23 -27.46
N PRO A 101 -21.67 3.46 -27.18
CA PRO A 101 -22.92 3.67 -26.43
C PRO A 101 -24.11 3.13 -27.24
N GLY A 102 -24.54 1.91 -26.95
CA GLY A 102 -25.65 1.27 -27.67
C GLY A 102 -25.75 -0.25 -27.57
N GLU A 103 -24.64 -0.97 -27.35
CA GLU A 103 -24.68 -2.44 -27.14
C GLU A 103 -25.07 -2.85 -25.69
N ASP A 104 -25.17 -1.86 -24.80
CA ASP A 104 -24.94 -2.07 -23.36
C ASP A 104 -26.14 -1.71 -22.47
N LYS A 105 -27.37 -2.03 -22.90
CA LYS A 105 -28.58 -1.77 -22.10
C LYS A 105 -28.50 -2.42 -20.72
N LEU A 106 -27.97 -3.65 -20.64
CA LEU A 106 -27.79 -4.39 -19.38
C LEU A 106 -26.70 -3.77 -18.49
N TYR A 107 -25.65 -3.21 -19.07
CA TYR A 107 -24.57 -2.55 -18.34
C TYR A 107 -25.05 -1.21 -17.76
N GLN A 108 -25.73 -0.39 -18.56
CA GLN A 108 -26.34 0.85 -18.07
C GLN A 108 -27.38 0.58 -16.98
N GLU A 109 -28.20 -0.45 -17.15
CA GLU A 109 -29.18 -0.84 -16.13
C GLU A 109 -28.52 -1.33 -14.83
N ARG A 110 -27.41 -2.07 -14.93
CA ARG A 110 -26.61 -2.49 -13.77
C ARG A 110 -25.95 -1.31 -13.06
N MET A 111 -25.41 -0.35 -13.81
CA MET A 111 -24.84 0.88 -13.24
C MET A 111 -25.91 1.73 -12.55
N ARG A 112 -27.09 1.84 -13.16
CA ARG A 112 -28.26 2.47 -12.54
C ARG A 112 -28.65 1.78 -11.23
N LYS A 113 -28.74 0.46 -11.21
CA LYS A 113 -29.02 -0.31 -9.98
C LYS A 113 -27.93 -0.13 -8.92
N ARG A 114 -26.65 -0.09 -9.31
CA ARG A 114 -25.54 0.15 -8.38
C ARG A 114 -25.65 1.54 -7.74
N ALA A 115 -26.01 2.56 -8.53
CA ALA A 115 -26.27 3.92 -8.02
C ALA A 115 -27.48 3.96 -7.09
N GLU A 116 -28.57 3.26 -7.41
CA GLU A 116 -29.73 3.12 -6.52
C GLU A 116 -29.36 2.45 -5.18
N ILE A 117 -28.50 1.42 -5.22
CA ILE A 117 -28.02 0.75 -4.01
C ILE A 117 -27.19 1.69 -3.13
N LEU A 118 -26.25 2.42 -3.73
CA LEU A 118 -25.41 3.39 -3.03
C LEU A 118 -26.22 4.58 -2.49
N ALA A 119 -27.30 4.96 -3.16
CA ALA A 119 -28.24 5.97 -2.69
C ALA A 119 -29.18 5.46 -1.58
N GLY A 120 -29.09 4.18 -1.19
CA GLY A 120 -29.98 3.57 -0.20
C GLY A 120 -31.40 3.33 -0.72
N ASN A 121 -31.65 3.51 -2.02
CA ASN A 121 -32.96 3.31 -2.65
C ASN A 121 -33.11 1.87 -3.20
N SER A 122 -32.47 0.90 -2.53
CA SER A 122 -32.54 -0.50 -2.93
C SER A 122 -33.92 -1.07 -2.63
N THR A 123 -34.64 -1.56 -3.64
CA THR A 123 -35.81 -2.43 -3.47
C THR A 123 -35.45 -3.87 -3.09
N ALA A 124 -34.15 -4.17 -2.92
CA ALA A 124 -33.61 -5.50 -2.64
C ALA A 124 -33.87 -6.02 -1.21
N CYS A 125 -34.71 -5.36 -0.41
CA CYS A 125 -35.16 -5.88 0.88
C CYS A 125 -36.67 -6.11 0.86
N GLN A 126 -37.10 -7.21 0.24
CA GLN A 126 -38.34 -7.88 0.64
C GLN A 126 -38.16 -9.40 0.67
N LEU A 127 -36.97 -9.87 1.09
CA LEU A 127 -36.95 -11.14 1.81
C LEU A 127 -37.33 -10.78 3.25
N GLN A 128 -38.63 -10.79 3.55
CA GLN A 128 -39.07 -10.84 4.93
C GLN A 128 -38.49 -12.13 5.50
N VAL A 129 -37.34 -12.03 6.18
CA VAL A 129 -36.89 -13.08 7.08
C VAL A 129 -37.96 -13.12 8.16
N ALA A 130 -38.96 -13.96 7.94
CA ALA A 130 -39.99 -14.19 8.93
C ALA A 130 -39.27 -14.58 10.23
N PRO A 131 -39.60 -13.96 11.37
CA PRO A 131 -38.92 -14.21 12.63
C PRO A 131 -38.91 -15.69 13.06
N LEU A 132 -39.75 -16.53 12.43
CA LEU A 132 -39.79 -17.98 12.58
C LEU A 132 -38.53 -18.69 12.07
N ALA A 133 -37.84 -18.17 11.05
CA ALA A 133 -36.66 -18.83 10.46
C ALA A 133 -35.39 -18.67 11.31
N VAL A 134 -35.33 -17.65 12.18
CA VAL A 134 -34.19 -17.46 13.10
C VAL A 134 -34.26 -18.47 14.26
N SER A 135 -35.47 -18.84 14.70
CA SER A 135 -35.65 -19.82 15.79
C SER A 135 -35.23 -21.24 15.39
N THR A 136 -35.46 -21.66 14.14
CA THR A 136 -35.10 -23.02 13.68
C THR A 136 -33.59 -23.21 13.55
N ILE A 137 -32.84 -22.17 13.17
CA ILE A 137 -31.37 -22.22 13.07
C ILE A 137 -30.73 -22.36 14.46
N MET A 138 -31.25 -21.64 15.46
CA MET A 138 -30.73 -21.69 16.84
C MET A 138 -31.08 -23.01 17.55
N LEU A 139 -32.26 -23.59 17.28
CA LEU A 139 -32.66 -24.90 17.80
C LEU A 139 -31.85 -26.05 17.18
N GLY A 140 -31.49 -25.97 15.89
CA GLY A 140 -30.64 -26.95 15.23
C GLY A 140 -29.21 -27.00 15.79
N TYR A 141 -28.64 -25.85 16.13
CA TYR A 141 -27.31 -25.76 16.74
C TYR A 141 -27.26 -26.34 18.16
N LEU A 142 -28.29 -26.10 18.97
CA LEU A 142 -28.40 -26.68 20.32
C LEU A 142 -28.69 -28.19 20.28
N GLY A 143 -29.51 -28.66 19.34
CA GLY A 143 -29.81 -30.09 19.16
C GLY A 143 -28.58 -30.91 18.76
N ASN A 144 -27.76 -30.42 17.83
CA ASN A 144 -26.53 -31.11 17.41
C ASN A 144 -25.44 -31.13 18.49
N SER A 145 -25.46 -30.17 19.42
CA SER A 145 -24.51 -30.12 20.55
C SER A 145 -24.85 -31.16 21.64
N PHE A 146 -26.12 -31.56 21.78
CA PHE A 146 -26.55 -32.58 22.75
C PHE A 146 -26.42 -34.02 22.24
N LEU A 147 -26.41 -34.24 20.93
CA LEU A 147 -26.26 -35.56 20.31
C LEU A 147 -24.79 -35.96 20.07
N SER A 148 -23.85 -35.06 20.36
CA SER A 148 -22.40 -35.27 20.22
C SER A 148 -21.67 -35.33 21.57
N LEU A 149 -22.39 -35.53 22.68
CA LEU A 149 -21.84 -35.81 24.01
C LEU A 149 -22.26 -37.21 24.50
#